data_AF-A0A2V6NHL2-F1
#
_entry.id   AF-A0A2V6NHL2-F1
#
_cell.length_a   1.000
_cell.length_b   1.000
_cell.length_c   1.000
_cell.angle_alpha   90.00
_cell.angle_beta   90.00
_cell.angle_gamma   90.00
#
_symmetry.space_group_name_H-M   'P 1'
#
loop_
_entity.id
_entity.type
_entity.pdbx_description
1 polymer ?
#
loop_
_entity_poly.entity_id
_entity_poly.type
_entity_poly.pdbx_seq_one_letter_code
_entity_poly.pdbx_strand_id
1 'polypeptide(L)'
;KEDELLERIEAAQKEGLKIRANMYTYTAAGTGLDACLPPWTEDGGYPALFKRLRDPATREKIAAEVRIDSDAWENLYLAAGSPKKILLVGFKSEKLKPLTGKSLAEVAKMRGKDPIETIMDLISEDESRIGTIYFLMSEENVKKELGKPWISFGSDEASQAPEGVFLKSNPHPRAYGNFARVLGKYARDEKVITLPEAVRRLSALPATNLGLDHRGFVQDGMFADVVVFDPATIADRATFDKPHQYAVGMKHVFVNGVQVLKDGDHTGAKPGRALAGPGKVK
;
A
#
# COMPACT_ATOMS: atom_id res chain seq x y z
N LYS A 1 -8.43 20.01 -4.54
CA LYS A 1 -9.39 18.94 -4.18
C LYS A 1 -9.09 18.35 -2.79
N GLU A 2 -7.83 18.08 -2.42
CA GLU A 2 -7.50 17.50 -1.09
C GLU A 2 -7.92 18.37 0.11
N ASP A 3 -7.64 19.68 0.09
CA ASP A 3 -7.99 20.57 1.21
C ASP A 3 -9.50 20.54 1.50
N GLU A 4 -10.32 20.64 0.46
CA GLU A 4 -11.78 20.55 0.54
C GLU A 4 -12.24 19.20 1.13
N LEU A 5 -11.58 18.09 0.75
CA LEU A 5 -11.87 16.76 1.31
C LEU A 5 -11.57 16.72 2.82
N LEU A 6 -10.40 17.21 3.23
CA LEU A 6 -9.98 17.24 4.64
C LEU A 6 -10.92 18.13 5.47
N GLU A 7 -11.29 19.30 4.96
CA GLU A 7 -12.24 20.21 5.60
C GLU A 7 -13.61 19.56 5.77
N ARG A 8 -14.10 18.85 4.75
CA ARG A 8 -15.38 18.13 4.82
C ARG A 8 -15.37 17.01 5.87
N ILE A 9 -14.28 16.25 5.95
CA ILE A 9 -14.12 15.21 6.98
C ILE A 9 -14.09 15.82 8.37
N GLU A 10 -13.33 16.90 8.56
CA GLU A 10 -13.19 17.59 9.85
C GLU A 10 -14.50 18.26 10.29
N ALA A 11 -15.28 18.81 9.36
CA ALA A 11 -16.62 19.31 9.62
C ALA A 11 -17.55 18.21 10.14
N ALA A 12 -17.60 17.06 9.45
CA ALA A 12 -18.38 15.91 9.86
C ALA A 12 -17.93 15.34 11.23
N GLN A 13 -16.63 15.34 11.52
CA GLN A 13 -16.11 14.96 12.84
C GLN A 13 -16.56 15.93 13.95
N LYS A 14 -16.60 17.24 13.67
CA LYS A 14 -17.11 18.26 14.61
C LYS A 14 -18.60 18.09 14.92
N GLU A 15 -19.36 17.55 13.97
CA GLU A 15 -20.76 17.15 14.16
C GLU A 15 -20.93 15.86 14.97
N GLY A 16 -19.82 15.22 15.40
CA GLY A 16 -19.82 14.02 16.23
C GLY A 16 -19.80 12.71 15.44
N LEU A 17 -19.68 12.76 14.09
CA LEU A 17 -19.54 11.55 13.29
C LEU A 17 -18.17 10.90 13.51
N LYS A 18 -18.17 9.57 13.72
CA LYS A 18 -16.96 8.78 13.96
C LYS A 18 -16.24 8.43 12.64
N ILE A 19 -15.84 9.44 11.88
CA ILE A 19 -15.06 9.27 10.65
C ILE A 19 -13.58 9.16 10.99
N ARG A 20 -12.90 8.19 10.38
CA ARG A 20 -11.48 7.88 10.59
C ARG A 20 -10.80 7.63 9.24
N ALA A 21 -9.49 7.78 9.20
CA ALA A 21 -8.68 7.43 8.04
C ALA A 21 -7.33 6.82 8.46
N ASN A 22 -6.66 6.18 7.51
CA ASN A 22 -5.26 5.84 7.61
C ASN A 22 -4.54 6.17 6.29
N MET A 23 -3.21 6.21 6.35
CA MET A 23 -2.35 6.47 5.20
C MET A 23 -1.09 5.58 5.25
N TYR A 24 -0.50 5.34 4.09
CA TYR A 24 0.91 4.93 3.96
C TYR A 24 1.76 6.17 3.60
N THR A 25 3.08 6.08 3.81
CA THR A 25 3.98 7.25 3.73
C THR A 25 4.87 7.27 2.48
N TYR A 26 4.25 6.94 1.34
CA TYR A 26 4.88 6.90 0.03
C TYR A 26 4.06 7.67 -0.98
N THR A 27 4.72 8.22 -2.00
CA THR A 27 4.11 9.01 -3.08
C THR A 27 3.63 8.15 -4.26
N ALA A 28 3.65 6.83 -4.11
CA ALA A 28 3.18 5.89 -5.11
C ALA A 28 2.11 4.99 -4.52
N ALA A 29 1.09 4.69 -5.34
CA ALA A 29 0.06 3.72 -5.02
C ALA A 29 0.46 2.32 -5.54
N GLY A 30 -0.21 1.28 -5.08
CA GLY A 30 -0.04 -0.10 -5.55
C GLY A 30 -1.38 -0.81 -5.73
N THR A 31 -1.62 -1.35 -6.92
CA THR A 31 -2.84 -2.12 -7.24
C THR A 31 -2.60 -3.04 -8.45
N GLY A 32 -3.65 -3.49 -9.14
CA GLY A 32 -3.56 -4.29 -10.36
C GLY A 32 -3.52 -3.41 -11.62
N LEU A 33 -2.87 -3.90 -12.68
CA LEU A 33 -2.77 -3.19 -13.97
C LEU A 33 -4.15 -2.93 -14.62
N ASP A 34 -5.12 -3.78 -14.29
CA ASP A 34 -6.54 -3.70 -14.63
C ASP A 34 -7.20 -2.39 -14.15
N ALA A 35 -6.66 -1.72 -13.13
CA ALA A 35 -7.12 -0.39 -12.71
C ALA A 35 -6.85 0.73 -13.74
N CYS A 36 -6.14 0.42 -14.83
CA CYS A 36 -6.03 1.29 -16.00
C CYS A 36 -7.22 1.16 -16.96
N LEU A 37 -8.15 0.21 -16.74
CA LEU A 37 -9.26 -0.10 -17.62
C LEU A 37 -10.60 0.33 -16.99
N PRO A 38 -11.62 0.65 -17.80
CA PRO A 38 -12.94 1.00 -17.28
C PRO A 38 -13.53 -0.12 -16.39
N PRO A 39 -14.23 0.20 -15.28
CA PRO A 39 -14.72 -0.81 -14.33
C PRO A 39 -15.63 -1.88 -14.95
N TRP A 40 -16.45 -1.53 -15.96
CA TRP A 40 -17.35 -2.46 -16.64
C TRP A 40 -16.61 -3.63 -17.32
N THR A 41 -15.31 -3.47 -17.60
CA THR A 41 -14.49 -4.55 -18.16
C THR A 41 -14.39 -5.75 -17.22
N GLU A 42 -14.61 -5.55 -15.92
CA GLU A 42 -14.63 -6.59 -14.88
C GLU A 42 -16.04 -7.05 -14.49
N ASP A 43 -17.11 -6.57 -15.15
CA ASP A 43 -18.46 -7.08 -14.87
C ASP A 43 -18.53 -8.58 -15.16
N GLY A 44 -18.78 -9.40 -14.13
CA GLY A 44 -18.68 -10.87 -14.21
C GLY A 44 -17.30 -11.45 -13.85
N GLY A 45 -16.40 -10.63 -13.30
CA GLY A 45 -15.08 -10.99 -12.78
C GLY A 45 -14.01 -11.21 -13.86
N TYR A 46 -12.83 -11.63 -13.41
CA TYR A 46 -11.65 -11.87 -14.27
C TYR A 46 -11.90 -12.75 -15.51
N PRO A 47 -12.67 -13.85 -15.45
CA PRO A 47 -12.96 -14.63 -16.65
C PRO A 47 -13.66 -13.82 -17.75
N ALA A 48 -14.56 -12.92 -17.37
CA ALA A 48 -15.26 -12.04 -18.30
C ALA A 48 -14.32 -10.94 -18.85
N LEU A 49 -13.45 -10.37 -18.00
CA LEU A 49 -12.39 -9.45 -18.41
C LEU A 49 -11.51 -10.07 -19.50
N PHE A 50 -10.95 -11.25 -19.26
CA PHE A 50 -10.04 -11.89 -20.23
C PHE A 50 -10.73 -12.20 -21.56
N LYS A 51 -12.02 -12.57 -21.54
CA LYS A 51 -12.81 -12.75 -22.75
C LYS A 51 -12.97 -11.43 -23.51
N ARG A 52 -13.29 -10.33 -22.82
CA ARG A 52 -13.41 -8.98 -23.41
C ARG A 52 -12.10 -8.51 -24.03
N LEU A 53 -10.96 -8.75 -23.38
CA LEU A 53 -9.63 -8.35 -23.87
C LEU A 53 -9.16 -9.14 -25.10
N ARG A 54 -9.89 -10.19 -25.50
CA ARG A 54 -9.66 -10.95 -26.74
C ARG A 54 -10.57 -10.53 -27.88
N ASP A 55 -11.61 -9.74 -27.60
CA ASP A 55 -12.54 -9.24 -28.61
C ASP A 55 -12.06 -7.90 -29.19
N PRO A 56 -11.76 -7.81 -30.50
CA PRO A 56 -11.22 -6.58 -31.10
C PRO A 56 -12.10 -5.35 -30.93
N ALA A 57 -13.42 -5.49 -31.09
CA ALA A 57 -14.36 -4.39 -30.95
C ALA A 57 -14.40 -3.85 -29.52
N THR A 58 -14.36 -4.77 -28.55
CA THR A 58 -14.29 -4.42 -27.12
C THR A 58 -12.98 -3.71 -26.78
N ARG A 59 -11.85 -4.15 -27.33
CA ARG A 59 -10.55 -3.48 -27.13
C ARG A 59 -10.54 -2.06 -27.67
N GLU A 60 -11.08 -1.83 -28.86
CA GLU A 60 -11.17 -0.50 -29.44
C GLU A 60 -12.00 0.45 -28.56
N LYS A 61 -13.14 -0.05 -28.04
CA LYS A 61 -13.97 0.69 -27.08
C LYS A 61 -13.21 1.01 -25.80
N ILE A 62 -12.53 0.03 -25.20
CA ILE A 62 -11.71 0.23 -24.00
C ILE A 62 -10.65 1.30 -24.26
N ALA A 63 -9.90 1.19 -25.36
CA ALA A 63 -8.83 2.11 -25.68
C ALA A 63 -9.33 3.54 -25.95
N ALA A 64 -10.54 3.70 -26.49
CA ALA A 64 -11.18 5.00 -26.63
C ALA A 64 -11.52 5.60 -25.26
N GLU A 65 -12.15 4.82 -24.36
CA GLU A 65 -12.54 5.29 -23.03
C GLU A 65 -11.36 5.61 -22.12
N VAL A 66 -10.29 4.82 -22.15
CA VAL A 66 -9.06 5.06 -21.36
C VAL A 66 -8.39 6.39 -21.72
N ARG A 67 -8.56 6.88 -22.96
CA ARG A 67 -7.99 8.16 -23.41
C ARG A 67 -8.82 9.38 -23.00
N ILE A 68 -10.02 9.19 -22.46
CA ILE A 68 -10.90 10.28 -22.05
C ILE A 68 -10.59 10.65 -20.61
N ASP A 69 -10.13 11.87 -20.41
CA ASP A 69 -10.01 12.47 -19.08
C ASP A 69 -11.41 12.89 -18.58
N SER A 70 -11.92 12.19 -17.57
CA SER A 70 -13.25 12.43 -17.00
C SER A 70 -13.34 11.97 -15.54
N ASP A 71 -14.30 12.51 -14.80
CA ASP A 71 -14.62 12.10 -13.43
C ASP A 71 -15.58 10.89 -13.37
N ALA A 72 -15.83 10.19 -14.49
CA ALA A 72 -16.79 9.08 -14.55
C ALA A 72 -16.31 7.81 -13.82
N TRP A 73 -15.00 7.60 -13.75
CA TRP A 73 -14.35 6.50 -13.04
C TRP A 73 -12.88 6.86 -12.76
N GLU A 74 -12.24 6.15 -11.84
CA GLU A 74 -10.83 6.36 -11.50
C GLU A 74 -9.90 5.73 -12.54
N ASN A 75 -9.35 6.55 -13.43
CA ASN A 75 -8.46 6.11 -14.50
C ASN A 75 -6.97 6.21 -14.09
N LEU A 76 -6.38 5.12 -13.60
CA LEU A 76 -4.98 5.13 -13.15
C LEU A 76 -3.95 5.29 -14.27
N TYR A 77 -4.32 5.01 -15.52
CA TYR A 77 -3.44 5.28 -16.66
C TYR A 77 -3.24 6.79 -16.85
N LEU A 78 -4.34 7.57 -16.83
CA LEU A 78 -4.29 9.02 -16.91
C LEU A 78 -3.81 9.67 -15.61
N ALA A 79 -4.21 9.15 -14.44
CA ALA A 79 -3.79 9.69 -13.14
C ALA A 79 -2.27 9.60 -12.93
N ALA A 80 -1.62 8.55 -13.44
CA ALA A 80 -0.15 8.47 -13.44
C ALA A 80 0.50 9.54 -14.32
N GLY A 81 -0.23 10.12 -15.28
CA GLY A 81 0.22 11.17 -16.20
C GLY A 81 1.26 10.73 -17.24
N SER A 82 1.81 9.53 -17.13
CA SER A 82 2.73 8.95 -18.11
C SER A 82 2.87 7.43 -17.92
N PRO A 83 2.96 6.63 -19.00
CA PRO A 83 3.30 5.21 -18.89
C PRO A 83 4.69 4.95 -18.30
N LYS A 84 5.56 5.97 -18.20
CA LYS A 84 6.85 5.88 -17.48
C LYS A 84 6.68 5.79 -15.95
N LYS A 85 5.51 6.23 -15.44
CA LYS A 85 5.16 6.26 -14.00
C LYS A 85 4.29 5.06 -13.58
N ILE A 86 4.18 4.06 -14.44
CA ILE A 86 3.45 2.81 -14.20
C ILE A 86 4.47 1.68 -14.20
N LEU A 87 4.81 1.15 -13.03
CA LEU A 87 5.85 0.14 -12.84
C LEU A 87 5.20 -1.24 -12.65
N LEU A 88 5.57 -2.19 -13.48
CA LEU A 88 5.05 -3.56 -13.44
C LEU A 88 5.86 -4.38 -12.45
N VAL A 89 5.23 -4.99 -11.45
CA VAL A 89 5.95 -5.58 -10.31
C VAL A 89 5.58 -7.02 -9.96
N GLY A 90 4.43 -7.53 -10.41
CA GLY A 90 4.02 -8.91 -10.15
C GLY A 90 3.27 -9.55 -11.30
N PHE A 91 3.79 -10.67 -11.81
CA PHE A 91 3.18 -11.48 -12.85
C PHE A 91 2.96 -12.92 -12.37
N LYS A 92 1.88 -13.55 -12.80
CA LYS A 92 1.63 -14.98 -12.57
C LYS A 92 2.46 -15.84 -13.53
N SER A 93 2.51 -15.45 -14.81
CA SER A 93 3.16 -16.19 -15.88
C SER A 93 4.68 -16.11 -15.80
N GLU A 94 5.35 -17.26 -15.76
CA GLU A 94 6.83 -17.34 -15.82
C GLU A 94 7.39 -16.67 -17.08
N LYS A 95 6.63 -16.64 -18.19
CA LYS A 95 7.03 -15.97 -19.43
C LYS A 95 7.08 -14.45 -19.31
N LEU A 96 6.24 -13.87 -18.44
CA LEU A 96 6.12 -12.41 -18.27
C LEU A 96 6.94 -11.88 -17.10
N LYS A 97 7.36 -12.73 -16.15
CA LYS A 97 8.22 -12.33 -15.03
C LYS A 97 9.49 -11.55 -15.40
N PRO A 98 10.16 -11.78 -16.55
CA PRO A 98 11.27 -10.92 -16.97
C PRO A 98 10.91 -9.44 -17.18
N LEU A 99 9.62 -9.09 -17.21
CA LEU A 99 9.12 -7.71 -17.28
C LEU A 99 8.97 -7.04 -15.91
N THR A 100 9.10 -7.78 -14.80
CA THR A 100 9.08 -7.22 -13.44
C THR A 100 10.17 -6.17 -13.28
N GLY A 101 9.81 -5.01 -12.70
CA GLY A 101 10.70 -3.86 -12.52
C GLY A 101 10.80 -2.94 -13.74
N LYS A 102 10.08 -3.23 -14.84
CA LYS A 102 10.00 -2.33 -16.01
C LYS A 102 8.78 -1.44 -15.94
N SER A 103 8.90 -0.22 -16.45
CA SER A 103 7.76 0.65 -16.68
C SER A 103 6.91 0.15 -17.86
N LEU A 104 5.63 0.49 -17.87
CA LEU A 104 4.74 0.23 -18.99
C LEU A 104 5.29 0.82 -20.30
N ALA A 105 5.92 2.01 -20.23
CA ALA A 105 6.55 2.63 -21.39
C ALA A 105 7.69 1.79 -21.99
N GLU A 106 8.53 1.18 -21.14
CA GLU A 106 9.61 0.30 -21.60
C GLU A 106 9.05 -0.97 -22.25
N VAL A 107 8.05 -1.59 -21.64
CA VAL A 107 7.43 -2.81 -22.17
C VAL A 107 6.70 -2.53 -23.49
N ALA A 108 5.97 -1.42 -23.58
CA ALA A 108 5.31 -0.98 -24.80
C ALA A 108 6.33 -0.76 -25.94
N LYS A 109 7.46 -0.11 -25.63
CA LYS A 109 8.58 0.06 -26.58
C LYS A 109 9.19 -1.28 -27.01
N MET A 110 9.43 -2.20 -26.07
CA MET A 110 9.94 -3.54 -26.39
C MET A 110 9.01 -4.33 -27.32
N ARG A 111 7.69 -4.12 -27.19
CA ARG A 111 6.66 -4.77 -28.01
C ARG A 111 6.32 -4.02 -29.30
N GLY A 112 6.81 -2.78 -29.47
CA GLY A 112 6.46 -1.93 -30.60
C GLY A 112 4.97 -1.57 -30.65
N LYS A 113 4.31 -1.46 -29.49
CA LYS A 113 2.87 -1.21 -29.37
C LYS A 113 2.56 0.05 -28.57
N ASP A 114 1.33 0.54 -28.72
CA ASP A 114 0.75 1.56 -27.84
C ASP A 114 0.68 1.06 -26.38
N PRO A 115 0.90 1.92 -25.37
CA PRO A 115 0.82 1.53 -23.96
C PRO A 115 -0.53 0.96 -23.53
N ILE A 116 -1.65 1.46 -24.05
CA ILE A 116 -3.00 0.98 -23.69
C ILE A 116 -3.23 -0.40 -24.31
N GLU A 117 -2.83 -0.61 -25.56
CA GLU A 117 -2.84 -1.95 -26.18
C GLU A 117 -1.94 -2.92 -25.42
N THR A 118 -0.78 -2.44 -24.95
CA THR A 118 0.16 -3.24 -24.14
C THR A 118 -0.46 -3.66 -22.80
N ILE A 119 -1.22 -2.79 -22.14
CA ILE A 119 -1.99 -3.15 -20.92
C ILE A 119 -2.92 -4.32 -21.21
N MET A 120 -3.75 -4.20 -22.26
CA MET A 120 -4.73 -5.23 -22.61
C MET A 120 -4.08 -6.56 -23.00
N ASP A 121 -2.97 -6.52 -23.73
CA ASP A 121 -2.19 -7.71 -24.06
C ASP A 121 -1.64 -8.40 -22.82
N LEU A 122 -0.97 -7.64 -21.93
CA LEU A 122 -0.36 -8.20 -20.72
C LEU A 122 -1.40 -8.89 -19.84
N ILE A 123 -2.55 -8.25 -19.60
CA ILE A 123 -3.62 -8.82 -18.76
C ILE A 123 -4.20 -10.09 -19.40
N SER A 124 -4.41 -10.08 -20.72
CA SER A 124 -4.94 -11.25 -21.45
C SER A 124 -3.96 -12.43 -21.52
N GLU A 125 -2.65 -12.14 -21.57
CA GLU A 125 -1.55 -13.12 -21.58
C GLU A 125 -1.26 -13.71 -20.19
N ASP A 126 -1.31 -12.88 -19.13
CA ASP A 126 -1.00 -13.32 -17.76
C ASP A 126 -2.20 -14.02 -17.10
N GLU A 127 -3.42 -13.67 -17.52
CA GLU A 127 -4.70 -14.11 -16.92
C GLU A 127 -4.68 -13.99 -15.39
N SER A 128 -4.25 -12.82 -14.91
CA SER A 128 -4.15 -12.50 -13.49
C SER A 128 -4.25 -11.00 -13.24
N ARG A 129 -4.38 -10.64 -11.96
CA ARG A 129 -4.23 -9.27 -11.48
C ARG A 129 -2.74 -8.92 -11.41
N ILE A 130 -2.20 -8.34 -12.48
CA ILE A 130 -0.77 -7.97 -12.57
C ILE A 130 -0.46 -6.86 -11.56
N GLY A 131 0.37 -7.16 -10.57
CA GLY A 131 0.79 -6.18 -9.56
C GLY A 131 1.51 -5.01 -10.20
N THR A 132 1.06 -3.79 -9.91
CA THR A 132 1.50 -2.55 -10.54
C THR A 132 1.60 -1.41 -9.52
N ILE A 133 2.65 -0.61 -9.64
CA ILE A 133 2.89 0.59 -8.82
C ILE A 133 2.70 1.83 -9.69
N TYR A 134 2.03 2.84 -9.14
CA TYR A 134 1.69 4.08 -9.84
C TYR A 134 2.25 5.30 -9.11
N PHE A 135 3.14 6.05 -9.76
CA PHE A 135 3.77 7.26 -9.20
C PHE A 135 2.91 8.50 -9.48
N LEU A 136 1.83 8.68 -8.70
CA LEU A 136 0.78 9.68 -8.94
C LEU A 136 0.55 10.68 -7.80
N MET A 137 1.24 10.58 -6.67
CA MET A 137 1.05 11.47 -5.51
C MET A 137 2.25 12.40 -5.29
N SER A 138 2.08 13.40 -4.42
CA SER A 138 3.10 14.38 -4.05
C SER A 138 3.56 14.18 -2.59
N GLU A 139 4.82 14.53 -2.31
CA GLU A 139 5.35 14.55 -0.94
C GLU A 139 4.67 15.63 -0.10
N GLU A 140 4.22 16.72 -0.73
CA GLU A 140 3.48 17.80 -0.07
C GLU A 140 2.16 17.30 0.53
N ASN A 141 1.37 16.55 -0.24
CA ASN A 141 0.11 15.99 0.23
C ASN A 141 0.34 14.97 1.35
N VAL A 142 1.35 14.09 1.20
CA VAL A 142 1.74 13.16 2.28
C VAL A 142 2.06 13.92 3.58
N LYS A 143 2.80 15.03 3.50
CA LYS A 143 3.10 15.86 4.68
C LYS A 143 1.87 16.58 5.24
N LYS A 144 0.95 17.00 4.38
CA LYS A 144 -0.32 17.62 4.78
C LYS A 144 -1.18 16.62 5.57
N GLU A 145 -1.33 15.40 5.08
CA GLU A 145 -2.03 14.31 5.78
C GLU A 145 -1.32 13.91 7.09
N LEU A 146 0.02 13.89 7.10
CA LEU A 146 0.80 13.72 8.32
C LEU A 146 0.52 14.83 9.35
N GLY A 147 0.17 16.04 8.92
CA GLY A 147 -0.26 17.11 9.83
C GLY A 147 -1.60 16.86 10.52
N LYS A 148 -2.39 15.85 10.09
CA LYS A 148 -3.71 15.57 10.64
C LYS A 148 -3.67 14.51 11.74
N PRO A 149 -3.90 14.87 13.03
CA PRO A 149 -3.74 13.95 14.17
C PRO A 149 -4.80 12.83 14.23
N TRP A 150 -5.84 12.91 13.41
CA TRP A 150 -6.92 11.92 13.32
C TRP A 150 -6.67 10.83 12.25
N ILE A 151 -5.62 10.96 11.43
CA ILE A 151 -5.22 9.98 10.42
C ILE A 151 -4.22 8.99 11.05
N SER A 152 -4.52 7.70 11.04
CA SER A 152 -3.59 6.65 11.50
C SER A 152 -2.66 6.16 10.38
N PHE A 153 -1.78 5.20 10.64
CA PHE A 153 -0.90 4.64 9.61
C PHE A 153 -1.25 3.19 9.28
N GLY A 154 -1.32 2.88 7.99
CA GLY A 154 -1.48 1.52 7.46
C GLY A 154 -0.44 1.29 6.36
N SER A 155 0.15 0.10 6.28
CA SER A 155 1.12 -0.20 5.21
C SER A 155 0.45 -0.37 3.84
N ASP A 156 -0.82 -0.80 3.82
CA ASP A 156 -1.57 -1.14 2.60
C ASP A 156 -0.88 -2.22 1.75
N GLU A 157 -0.18 -3.15 2.40
CA GLU A 157 0.57 -4.21 1.72
C GLU A 157 0.61 -5.48 2.55
N ALA A 158 0.70 -6.62 1.88
CA ALA A 158 0.83 -7.91 2.54
C ALA A 158 2.17 -8.04 3.28
N SER A 159 2.18 -8.74 4.42
CA SER A 159 3.39 -9.08 5.16
C SER A 159 4.13 -10.23 4.49
N GLN A 160 4.89 -9.93 3.44
CA GLN A 160 5.70 -10.89 2.70
C GLN A 160 7.07 -11.07 3.36
N ALA A 161 7.54 -12.31 3.45
CA ALA A 161 8.91 -12.59 3.86
C ALA A 161 9.87 -12.40 2.66
N PRO A 162 11.13 -11.97 2.86
CA PRO A 162 12.11 -11.81 1.79
C PRO A 162 12.75 -13.16 1.43
N GLU A 163 11.92 -14.20 1.27
CA GLU A 163 12.35 -15.58 1.03
C GLU A 163 11.32 -16.36 0.21
N GLY A 164 11.78 -17.48 -0.35
CA GLY A 164 10.92 -18.46 -1.03
C GLY A 164 10.13 -17.86 -2.19
N VAL A 165 8.83 -18.18 -2.23
CA VAL A 165 7.93 -17.77 -3.33
C VAL A 165 7.75 -16.26 -3.44
N PHE A 166 7.96 -15.52 -2.34
CA PHE A 166 7.77 -14.06 -2.33
C PHE A 166 8.86 -13.31 -3.10
N LEU A 167 10.05 -13.91 -3.28
CA LEU A 167 11.12 -13.34 -4.11
C LEU A 167 10.84 -13.39 -5.62
N LYS A 168 9.72 -13.99 -6.03
CA LYS A 168 9.31 -14.09 -7.44
C LYS A 168 8.52 -12.88 -7.94
N SER A 169 8.26 -11.89 -7.07
CA SER A 169 7.53 -10.66 -7.37
C SER A 169 8.09 -9.52 -6.53
N ASN A 170 8.02 -8.29 -7.02
CA ASN A 170 8.46 -7.12 -6.27
C ASN A 170 7.24 -6.48 -5.56
N PRO A 171 7.14 -6.50 -4.23
CA PRO A 171 6.10 -5.73 -3.55
C PRO A 171 6.41 -4.23 -3.61
N HIS A 172 5.41 -3.40 -3.30
CA HIS A 172 5.68 -2.00 -2.99
C HIS A 172 6.59 -1.93 -1.74
N PRO A 173 7.60 -1.04 -1.67
CA PRO A 173 8.50 -0.92 -0.51
C PRO A 173 7.81 -0.63 0.84
N ARG A 174 6.50 -0.30 0.79
CA ARG A 174 5.66 -0.06 1.96
C ARG A 174 5.39 -1.35 2.76
N ALA A 175 5.54 -2.53 2.14
CA ALA A 175 5.53 -3.83 2.83
C ALA A 175 6.56 -3.90 3.97
N TYR A 176 7.75 -3.34 3.75
CA TYR A 176 8.89 -3.51 4.64
C TYR A 176 9.23 -2.23 5.42
N GLY A 177 8.92 -1.06 4.84
CA GLY A 177 9.45 0.21 5.31
C GLY A 177 8.46 1.14 6.02
N ASN A 178 7.14 1.00 5.80
CA ASN A 178 6.19 2.07 6.10
C ASN A 178 6.29 2.62 7.53
N PHE A 179 6.30 1.75 8.53
CA PHE A 179 6.34 2.16 9.93
C PHE A 179 7.71 2.73 10.36
N ALA A 180 8.80 2.16 9.86
CA ALA A 180 10.14 2.70 10.11
C ALA A 180 10.34 4.05 9.43
N ARG A 181 9.72 4.26 8.27
CA ARG A 181 9.73 5.54 7.54
C ARG A 181 8.99 6.64 8.31
N VAL A 182 7.84 6.32 8.93
CA VAL A 182 7.13 7.23 9.85
C VAL A 182 8.06 7.68 10.98
N LEU A 183 8.70 6.73 11.67
CA LEU A 183 9.54 7.00 12.84
C LEU A 183 10.87 7.70 12.49
N GLY A 184 11.53 7.27 11.43
CA GLY A 184 12.83 7.80 10.98
C GLY A 184 12.66 9.07 10.16
N LYS A 185 12.19 8.94 8.92
CA LYS A 185 12.10 10.06 7.97
C LYS A 185 11.19 11.18 8.52
N TYR A 186 9.95 10.85 8.88
CA TYR A 186 8.95 11.89 9.17
C TYR A 186 9.00 12.44 10.59
N ALA A 187 9.28 11.61 11.59
CA ALA A 187 9.34 12.06 12.99
C ALA A 187 10.72 12.56 13.42
N ARG A 188 11.80 11.84 13.10
CA ARG A 188 13.17 12.22 13.51
C ARG A 188 13.81 13.24 12.56
N ASP A 189 13.87 12.91 11.27
CA ASP A 189 14.71 13.67 10.32
C ASP A 189 14.02 14.97 9.87
N GLU A 190 12.78 14.86 9.40
CA GLU A 190 12.03 15.99 8.85
C GLU A 190 11.14 16.70 9.86
N LYS A 191 10.88 16.07 11.02
CA LYS A 191 10.11 16.63 12.14
C LYS A 191 8.71 17.14 11.74
N VAL A 192 8.08 16.46 10.79
CA VAL A 192 6.70 16.77 10.34
C VAL A 192 5.70 16.50 11.47
N ILE A 193 5.98 15.46 12.27
CA ILE A 193 5.27 15.13 13.51
C ILE A 193 6.29 14.81 14.61
N THR A 194 5.89 14.88 15.87
CA THR A 194 6.76 14.47 16.98
C THR A 194 6.83 12.94 17.08
N LEU A 195 7.91 12.40 17.65
CA LEU A 195 8.03 10.96 17.89
C LEU A 195 6.90 10.39 18.79
N PRO A 196 6.48 11.04 19.89
CA PRO A 196 5.33 10.60 20.67
C PRO A 196 4.02 10.56 19.87
N GLU A 197 3.79 11.55 19.00
CA GLU A 197 2.60 11.59 18.15
C GLU A 197 2.63 10.48 17.08
N ALA A 198 3.80 10.22 16.49
CA ALA A 198 3.99 9.08 15.60
C ALA A 198 3.66 7.76 16.32
N VAL A 199 4.20 7.54 17.52
CA VAL A 199 3.92 6.34 18.33
C VAL A 199 2.43 6.22 18.65
N ARG A 200 1.77 7.31 19.08
CA ARG A 200 0.32 7.32 19.35
C ARG A 200 -0.49 6.92 18.12
N ARG A 201 -0.14 7.42 16.94
CA ARG A 201 -0.80 7.13 15.66
C ARG A 201 -0.51 5.74 15.09
N LEU A 202 0.55 5.08 15.59
CA LEU A 202 0.92 3.70 15.29
C LEU A 202 0.34 2.67 16.28
N SER A 203 -0.16 3.11 17.44
CA SER A 203 -0.59 2.23 18.54
C SER A 203 -1.98 2.60 19.08
N ALA A 204 -2.06 3.56 19.99
CA ALA A 204 -3.27 3.95 20.69
C ALA A 204 -4.41 4.36 19.75
N LEU A 205 -4.13 5.15 18.70
CA LEU A 205 -5.15 5.64 17.77
C LEU A 205 -5.82 4.50 16.98
N PRO A 206 -5.09 3.62 16.25
CA PRO A 206 -5.72 2.51 15.55
C PRO A 206 -6.38 1.51 16.51
N ALA A 207 -5.80 1.24 17.68
CA ALA A 207 -6.43 0.38 18.68
C ALA A 207 -7.78 0.93 19.16
N THR A 208 -7.85 2.24 19.42
CA THR A 208 -9.09 2.93 19.79
C THR A 208 -10.11 2.92 18.64
N ASN A 209 -9.67 3.21 17.41
CA ASN A 209 -10.55 3.27 16.24
C ASN A 209 -11.19 1.91 15.92
N LEU A 210 -10.44 0.82 16.11
CA LEU A 210 -10.90 -0.54 15.84
C LEU A 210 -11.56 -1.22 17.06
N GLY A 211 -11.56 -0.57 18.23
CA GLY A 211 -12.08 -1.13 19.47
C GLY A 211 -11.30 -2.37 19.94
N LEU A 212 -9.97 -2.36 19.80
CA LEU A 212 -9.12 -3.46 20.23
C LEU A 212 -9.00 -3.47 21.75
N ASP A 213 -9.61 -4.48 22.36
CA ASP A 213 -9.64 -4.64 23.81
C ASP A 213 -8.23 -4.84 24.41
N HIS A 214 -7.91 -4.04 25.43
CA HIS A 214 -6.65 -4.06 26.19
C HIS A 214 -5.35 -3.98 25.33
N ARG A 215 -5.34 -3.25 24.21
CA ARG A 215 -4.17 -3.08 23.32
C ARG A 215 -3.90 -1.62 22.94
N GLY A 216 -2.68 -1.35 22.48
CA GLY A 216 -2.27 -0.04 21.95
C GLY A 216 -1.71 0.94 22.99
N PHE A 217 -1.67 0.55 24.26
CA PHE A 217 -1.15 1.36 25.37
C PHE A 217 -0.16 0.53 26.21
N VAL A 218 0.87 1.20 26.76
CA VAL A 218 1.80 0.58 27.72
C VAL A 218 1.35 0.96 29.13
N GLN A 219 0.51 0.11 29.72
CA GLN A 219 -0.13 0.32 31.02
C GLN A 219 -0.38 -1.04 31.69
N ASP A 220 -0.49 -1.06 33.01
CA ASP A 220 -0.85 -2.26 33.77
C ASP A 220 -2.19 -2.83 33.29
N GLY A 221 -2.28 -4.15 33.16
CA GLY A 221 -3.48 -4.85 32.68
C GLY A 221 -3.63 -4.92 31.15
N MET A 222 -2.77 -4.27 30.36
CA MET A 222 -2.77 -4.38 28.89
C MET A 222 -2.06 -5.66 28.41
N PHE A 223 -2.38 -6.12 27.20
CA PHE A 223 -1.57 -7.13 26.53
C PHE A 223 -0.15 -6.60 26.30
N ALA A 224 0.85 -7.43 26.56
CA ALA A 224 2.26 -7.10 26.36
C ALA A 224 2.67 -7.15 24.87
N ASP A 225 2.07 -6.28 24.06
CA ASP A 225 2.46 -5.97 22.70
C ASP A 225 3.40 -4.75 22.73
N VAL A 226 4.69 -5.00 22.75
CA VAL A 226 5.72 -3.97 22.99
C VAL A 226 6.75 -4.00 21.89
N VAL A 227 7.14 -2.81 21.41
CA VAL A 227 8.23 -2.63 20.47
C VAL A 227 9.35 -1.83 21.13
N VAL A 228 10.59 -2.23 20.88
CA VAL A 228 11.80 -1.53 21.30
C VAL A 228 12.60 -1.22 20.04
N PHE A 229 12.81 0.06 19.77
CA PHE A 229 13.59 0.53 18.63
C PHE A 229 14.56 1.63 19.07
N ASP A 230 15.60 1.81 18.28
CA ASP A 230 16.58 2.87 18.47
C ASP A 230 16.13 4.12 17.69
N PRO A 231 15.74 5.20 18.39
CA PRO A 231 15.26 6.39 17.71
C PRO A 231 16.34 7.03 16.82
N ALA A 232 17.63 6.83 17.11
CA ALA A 232 18.70 7.41 16.29
C ALA A 232 18.93 6.66 14.98
N THR A 233 18.56 5.37 14.89
CA THR A 233 18.91 4.52 13.73
C THR A 233 17.71 3.91 13.00
N ILE A 234 16.49 4.01 13.54
CA ILE A 234 15.26 3.51 12.89
C ILE A 234 15.11 4.11 11.48
N ALA A 235 15.02 3.24 10.45
CA ALA A 235 14.91 3.66 9.05
C ALA A 235 14.39 2.53 8.15
N ASP A 236 13.64 2.89 7.12
CA ASP A 236 13.30 2.00 6.01
C ASP A 236 14.49 1.82 5.06
N ARG A 237 14.64 0.60 4.52
CA ARG A 237 15.69 0.26 3.53
C ARG A 237 15.12 -0.16 2.17
N ALA A 238 13.87 -0.63 2.16
CA ALA A 238 13.19 -1.04 0.95
C ALA A 238 13.02 0.14 -0.03
N THR A 239 13.43 -0.09 -1.28
CA THR A 239 13.23 0.83 -2.40
C THR A 239 12.36 0.17 -3.46
N PHE A 240 11.90 0.93 -4.46
CA PHE A 240 11.15 0.36 -5.58
C PHE A 240 11.98 -0.66 -6.38
N ASP A 241 13.30 -0.44 -6.50
CA ASP A 241 14.20 -1.35 -7.22
C ASP A 241 14.59 -2.58 -6.38
N LYS A 242 14.69 -2.42 -5.06
CA LYS A 242 15.09 -3.46 -4.11
C LYS A 242 14.11 -3.49 -2.93
N PRO A 243 12.88 -3.99 -3.12
CA PRO A 243 11.83 -3.88 -2.11
C PRO A 243 11.97 -4.88 -0.95
N HIS A 244 12.65 -6.01 -1.16
CA HIS A 244 12.84 -7.05 -0.15
C HIS A 244 13.97 -6.72 0.85
N GLN A 245 13.83 -5.61 1.56
CA GLN A 245 14.80 -5.18 2.57
C GLN A 245 14.08 -4.79 3.84
N TYR A 246 14.36 -5.52 4.93
CA TYR A 246 13.85 -5.15 6.24
C TYR A 246 14.33 -3.76 6.67
N ALA A 247 13.47 -3.08 7.42
CA ALA A 247 13.85 -1.88 8.15
C ALA A 247 14.95 -2.19 9.18
N VAL A 248 15.72 -1.17 9.54
CA VAL A 248 16.78 -1.26 10.57
C VAL A 248 16.38 -0.46 11.82
N GLY A 249 17.05 -0.72 12.94
CA GLY A 249 16.84 0.00 14.19
C GLY A 249 15.68 -0.52 15.06
N MET A 250 14.85 -1.44 14.55
CA MET A 250 13.92 -2.22 15.38
C MET A 250 14.70 -3.34 16.09
N LYS A 251 14.74 -3.30 17.44
CA LYS A 251 15.58 -4.20 18.26
C LYS A 251 14.79 -5.38 18.80
N HIS A 252 13.66 -5.10 19.47
CA HIS A 252 12.83 -6.13 20.07
C HIS A 252 11.35 -5.90 19.77
N VAL A 253 10.63 -7.00 19.59
CA VAL A 253 9.17 -6.99 19.44
C VAL A 253 8.62 -8.12 20.28
N PHE A 254 7.63 -7.81 21.09
CA PHE A 254 6.88 -8.73 21.91
C PHE A 254 5.43 -8.71 21.44
N VAL A 255 4.82 -9.89 21.31
CA VAL A 255 3.41 -10.04 20.98
C VAL A 255 2.82 -10.95 22.05
N ASN A 256 1.80 -10.46 22.77
CA ASN A 256 1.23 -11.15 23.93
C ASN A 256 2.30 -11.59 24.97
N GLY A 257 3.34 -10.77 25.17
CA GLY A 257 4.43 -11.02 26.13
C GLY A 257 5.51 -12.00 25.64
N VAL A 258 5.36 -12.60 24.46
CA VAL A 258 6.36 -13.50 23.88
C VAL A 258 7.21 -12.72 22.88
N GLN A 259 8.54 -12.81 23.02
CA GLN A 259 9.48 -12.13 22.14
C GLN A 259 9.47 -12.77 20.74
N VAL A 260 9.03 -12.01 19.73
CA VAL A 260 9.00 -12.43 18.32
C VAL A 260 10.17 -11.87 17.51
N LEU A 261 10.76 -10.76 17.97
CA LEU A 261 11.98 -10.19 17.42
C LEU A 261 13.00 -9.99 18.55
N LYS A 262 14.22 -10.50 18.37
CA LYS A 262 15.34 -10.35 19.30
C LYS A 262 16.57 -9.86 18.55
N ASP A 263 17.10 -8.70 18.96
CA ASP A 263 18.28 -8.08 18.36
C ASP A 263 18.17 -7.88 16.84
N GLY A 264 16.94 -7.65 16.35
CA GLY A 264 16.64 -7.51 14.91
C GLY A 264 16.26 -8.80 14.19
N ASP A 265 16.41 -9.97 14.82
CA ASP A 265 16.12 -11.27 14.21
C ASP A 265 14.79 -11.86 14.70
N HIS A 266 14.04 -12.50 13.79
CA HIS A 266 12.78 -13.16 14.14
C HIS A 266 13.04 -14.45 14.93
N THR A 267 12.38 -14.65 16.06
CA THR A 267 12.64 -15.80 16.96
C THR A 267 11.96 -17.09 16.51
N GLY A 268 11.06 -17.00 15.52
CA GLY A 268 10.20 -18.09 15.07
C GLY A 268 8.90 -18.22 15.87
N ALA A 269 8.78 -17.55 17.01
CA ALA A 269 7.56 -17.52 17.80
C ALA A 269 6.42 -16.83 17.05
N LYS A 270 5.22 -17.42 17.08
CA LYS A 270 4.01 -16.88 16.44
C LYS A 270 2.84 -16.79 17.45
N PRO A 271 2.98 -16.03 18.55
CA PRO A 271 2.02 -15.96 19.66
C PRO A 271 0.76 -15.14 19.32
N GLY A 272 0.56 -14.78 18.05
CA GLY A 272 -0.56 -13.98 17.58
C GLY A 272 -1.90 -14.66 17.86
N ARG A 273 -2.93 -13.84 18.06
CA ARG A 273 -4.30 -14.30 18.35
C ARG A 273 -5.25 -13.62 17.39
N ALA A 274 -6.30 -14.34 16.97
CA ALA A 274 -7.42 -13.72 16.28
C ALA A 274 -8.05 -12.66 17.22
N LEU A 275 -8.16 -11.43 16.73
CA LEU A 275 -8.83 -10.36 17.45
C LEU A 275 -10.30 -10.32 17.08
N ALA A 276 -11.12 -10.06 18.07
CA ALA A 276 -12.55 -9.91 17.92
C ALA A 276 -12.91 -8.42 18.01
N GLY A 277 -13.65 -7.93 17.02
CA GLY A 277 -14.25 -6.60 17.11
C GLY A 277 -15.45 -6.58 18.07
N PRO A 278 -16.03 -5.39 18.30
CA PRO A 278 -17.15 -5.21 19.22
C PRO A 278 -18.43 -5.97 18.83
N GLY A 279 -18.52 -6.45 17.59
CA GLY A 279 -19.64 -7.28 17.10
C GLY A 279 -19.55 -8.77 17.45
N LYS A 280 -18.50 -9.24 18.12
CA LYS A 280 -18.41 -10.65 18.52
C LYS A 280 -19.40 -10.93 19.66
N VAL A 281 -20.45 -11.67 19.36
CA VAL A 281 -21.35 -12.25 20.36
C VAL A 281 -20.54 -13.25 21.20
N LYS A 282 -20.60 -13.10 22.53
CA LYS A 282 -19.97 -14.01 23.49
C LYS A 282 -20.65 -15.37 23.48
#